data_AF-A0A345VNI1-F1
#
_entry.id   AF-A0A345VNI1-F1
#
_cell.length_a   1.000
_cell.length_b   1.000
_cell.length_c   1.000
_cell.angle_alpha   90.00
_cell.angle_beta   90.00
_cell.angle_gamma   90.00
#
_symmetry.space_group_name_H-M   'P 1'
#
loop_
_entity.id
_entity.type
_entity.pdbx_description
1 polymer ?
#
loop_
_entity_poly.entity_id
_entity_poly.type
_entity_poly.pdbx_seq_one_letter_code
_entity_poly.pdbx_strand_id
1 'polypeptide(L)'
;MNMSLSRIVKAAPLRRTTLAMALGALGAAPAAHADWNNQSIVKTGERQHGIHIQGSDPGGVRTASGTTIKVSGRQAQGILLENPAAELQFRNGSVTSSGQLSDDGIRRFLGTVTVKAGKLVADHATLANVGDTWDDDGIALYVAGEQAQASIADSTLQGAGGVQIERGANVTVQRSAIVDGGLHIGALQSLQPEDLPPSRVVLRDTNVTAVPASGAPAAVSVGGQ
;
A
#
# COMPACT_ATOMS: atom_id res chain seq x y z
N MET A 1 30.70 19.06 37.73
CA MET A 1 30.19 18.99 36.34
C MET A 1 29.78 17.55 36.09
N ASN A 2 28.48 17.23 36.18
CA ASN A 2 27.95 15.88 35.97
C ASN A 2 27.23 15.81 34.63
N MET A 3 27.73 15.00 33.70
CA MET A 3 27.07 14.68 32.44
C MET A 3 26.00 13.61 32.69
N SER A 4 24.75 13.89 32.29
CA SER A 4 23.64 12.94 32.28
C SER A 4 23.67 12.17 30.96
N LEU A 5 23.86 10.85 31.03
CA LEU A 5 23.77 9.92 29.91
C LEU A 5 22.30 9.52 29.70
N SER A 6 21.68 10.01 28.63
CA SER A 6 20.35 9.60 28.18
C SER A 6 20.38 8.15 27.68
N ARG A 7 19.69 7.24 28.39
CA ARG A 7 19.50 5.85 27.95
C ARG A 7 18.59 5.80 26.73
N ILE A 8 19.10 5.28 25.61
CA ILE A 8 18.30 4.84 24.47
C ILE A 8 17.68 3.48 24.85
N VAL A 9 16.35 3.44 24.97
CA VAL A 9 15.60 2.18 25.19
C VAL A 9 15.40 1.51 23.84
N LYS A 10 16.10 0.39 23.64
CA LYS A 10 15.94 -0.51 22.49
C LYS A 10 14.58 -1.21 22.59
N ALA A 11 13.66 -0.93 21.67
CA ALA A 11 12.35 -1.58 21.64
C ALA A 11 12.51 -3.08 21.37
N ALA A 12 12.01 -3.90 22.30
CA ALA A 12 11.95 -5.36 22.16
C ALA A 12 10.75 -5.77 21.27
N PRO A 13 10.83 -6.90 20.53
CA PRO A 13 9.71 -7.40 19.76
C PRO A 13 8.56 -7.84 20.69
N LEU A 14 7.37 -7.29 20.47
CA LEU A 14 6.14 -7.60 21.20
C LEU A 14 5.77 -9.08 21.01
N ARG A 15 5.76 -9.84 22.12
CA ARG A 15 5.25 -11.22 22.17
C ARG A 15 3.73 -11.22 22.04
N ARG A 16 3.22 -12.01 21.09
CA ARG A 16 1.78 -12.29 20.87
C ARG A 16 1.15 -12.84 22.15
N THR A 17 0.09 -12.19 22.64
CA THR A 17 -0.81 -12.78 23.64
C THR A 17 -2.03 -13.32 22.90
N THR A 18 -2.12 -14.64 22.73
CA THR A 18 -3.30 -15.31 22.19
C THR A 18 -4.32 -15.50 23.32
N LEU A 19 -5.47 -14.83 23.23
CA LEU A 19 -6.64 -15.12 24.06
C LEU A 19 -7.62 -15.94 23.23
N ALA A 20 -7.64 -17.26 23.45
CA ALA A 20 -8.63 -18.14 22.83
C ALA A 20 -9.90 -18.15 23.68
N MET A 21 -10.94 -17.43 23.25
CA MET A 21 -12.29 -17.69 23.74
C MET A 21 -12.90 -18.82 22.91
N ALA A 22 -13.10 -19.97 23.54
CA ALA A 22 -13.90 -21.05 22.99
C ALA A 22 -15.38 -20.67 23.09
N LEU A 23 -16.04 -20.44 21.96
CA LEU A 23 -17.51 -20.41 21.88
C LEU A 23 -17.97 -21.32 20.75
N GLY A 24 -18.95 -22.15 21.09
CA GLY A 24 -19.43 -23.30 20.32
C GLY A 24 -19.96 -22.98 18.93
N ALA A 25 -19.99 -24.05 18.12
CA ALA A 25 -20.27 -24.09 16.70
C ALA A 25 -21.57 -23.40 16.25
N LEU A 26 -21.46 -22.55 15.22
CA LEU A 26 -22.42 -22.38 14.12
C LEU A 26 -21.78 -21.48 13.04
N GLY A 27 -21.52 -22.06 11.86
CA GLY A 27 -21.16 -21.34 10.62
C GLY A 27 -19.86 -20.53 10.68
N ALA A 28 -18.71 -21.18 10.47
CA ALA A 28 -17.42 -20.49 10.37
C ALA A 28 -17.37 -19.65 9.08
N ALA A 29 -17.83 -18.40 9.16
CA ALA A 29 -17.21 -17.34 8.37
C ALA A 29 -15.70 -17.40 8.64
N PRO A 30 -14.82 -17.27 7.62
CA PRO A 30 -13.39 -17.25 7.88
C PRO A 30 -13.12 -16.11 8.86
N ALA A 31 -12.68 -16.47 10.07
CA ALA A 31 -12.42 -15.51 11.13
C ALA A 31 -11.29 -14.61 10.66
N ALA A 32 -11.65 -13.40 10.24
CA ALA A 32 -10.68 -12.36 9.93
C ALA A 32 -9.99 -12.01 11.26
N HIS A 33 -8.71 -12.36 11.39
CA HIS A 33 -7.97 -12.07 12.61
C HIS A 33 -7.72 -10.55 12.67
N ALA A 34 -8.13 -9.95 13.80
CA ALA A 34 -7.86 -8.56 14.12
C ALA A 34 -6.39 -8.41 14.53
N ASP A 35 -5.55 -8.02 13.57
CA ASP A 35 -4.10 -8.02 13.75
C ASP A 35 -3.60 -6.64 14.22
N TRP A 36 -4.14 -5.56 13.63
CA TRP A 36 -3.69 -4.19 13.89
C TRP A 36 -4.86 -3.22 14.01
N ASN A 37 -5.67 -3.32 15.07
CA ASN A 37 -6.77 -2.38 15.30
C ASN A 37 -6.36 -1.25 16.24
N ASN A 38 -6.72 -0.01 15.87
CA ASN A 38 -6.50 1.22 16.63
C ASN A 38 -5.04 1.45 17.04
N GLN A 39 -4.11 1.06 16.17
CA GLN A 39 -2.68 1.23 16.42
C GLN A 39 -2.12 2.47 15.72
N SER A 40 -1.04 3.01 16.27
CA SER A 40 -0.19 3.99 15.62
C SER A 40 1.16 3.35 15.34
N ILE A 41 1.45 3.11 14.05
CA ILE A 41 2.66 2.45 13.57
C ILE A 41 3.56 3.52 12.95
N VAL A 42 4.70 3.77 13.57
CA VAL A 42 5.70 4.72 13.06
C VAL A 42 7.02 4.00 12.79
N LYS A 43 7.57 4.18 11.59
CA LYS A 43 8.85 3.59 11.18
C LYS A 43 9.76 4.63 10.53
N THR A 44 11.02 4.63 10.91
CA THR A 44 12.02 5.60 10.42
C THR A 44 13.26 4.94 9.82
N GLY A 45 13.47 3.65 10.08
CA GLY A 45 14.62 2.92 9.55
C GLY A 45 14.47 2.60 8.06
N GLU A 46 15.60 2.51 7.36
CA GLU A 46 15.64 2.04 5.97
C GLU A 46 14.97 0.67 5.84
N ARG A 47 14.09 0.54 4.83
CA ARG A 47 13.27 -0.64 4.52
C ARG A 47 12.39 -1.14 5.67
N GLN A 48 12.14 -0.31 6.69
CA GLN A 48 11.21 -0.66 7.76
C GLN A 48 9.78 -0.29 7.38
N HIS A 49 9.10 -1.23 6.76
CA HIS A 49 7.70 -1.07 6.36
C HIS A 49 6.77 -0.96 7.57
N GLY A 50 5.61 -0.31 7.39
CA GLY A 50 4.55 -0.28 8.39
C GLY A 50 3.94 -1.67 8.60
N ILE A 51 3.28 -2.18 7.57
CA ILE A 51 2.82 -3.57 7.45
C ILE A 51 3.52 -4.20 6.25
N HIS A 52 4.22 -5.31 6.48
CA HIS A 52 4.81 -6.15 5.41
C HIS A 52 4.25 -7.56 5.55
N ILE A 53 3.56 -8.03 4.51
CA ILE A 53 3.12 -9.42 4.41
C ILE A 53 3.96 -10.08 3.32
N GLN A 54 4.90 -10.90 3.76
CA GLN A 54 5.95 -11.49 2.94
C GLN A 54 5.44 -12.73 2.22
N GLY A 55 6.07 -13.09 1.09
CA GLY A 55 5.74 -14.31 0.36
C GLY A 55 5.92 -15.59 1.19
N SER A 56 6.82 -15.58 2.18
CA SER A 56 7.04 -16.70 3.11
C SER A 56 6.03 -16.77 4.27
N ASP A 57 5.21 -15.74 4.45
CA ASP A 57 4.22 -15.72 5.52
C ASP A 57 3.06 -16.69 5.20
N PRO A 58 2.29 -17.12 6.22
CA PRO A 58 1.02 -17.80 5.99
C PRO A 58 0.06 -16.92 5.18
N GLY A 59 -0.74 -17.55 4.31
CA GLY A 59 -1.88 -16.91 3.67
C GLY A 59 -3.01 -16.56 4.66
N GLY A 60 -4.14 -16.10 4.13
CA GLY A 60 -5.33 -15.77 4.89
C GLY A 60 -5.60 -14.27 5.03
N VAL A 61 -6.74 -13.96 5.66
CA VAL A 61 -7.27 -12.60 5.81
C VAL A 61 -6.72 -11.97 7.08
N ARG A 62 -6.06 -10.83 6.92
CA ARG A 62 -5.55 -9.98 7.98
C ARG A 62 -6.35 -8.69 8.01
N THR A 63 -6.56 -8.13 9.20
CA THR A 63 -7.37 -6.91 9.33
C THR A 63 -6.67 -5.83 10.16
N ALA A 64 -6.82 -4.60 9.70
CA ALA A 64 -6.37 -3.40 10.37
C ALA A 64 -7.46 -2.34 10.28
N SER A 65 -8.05 -1.97 11.41
CA SER A 65 -9.10 -0.95 11.48
C SER A 65 -8.77 0.17 12.46
N GLY A 66 -9.01 1.43 12.09
CA GLY A 66 -8.67 2.57 12.94
C GLY A 66 -7.16 2.79 13.09
N THR A 67 -6.35 2.16 12.23
CA THR A 67 -4.89 2.17 12.34
C THR A 67 -4.27 3.26 11.49
N THR A 68 -3.28 3.93 12.07
CA THR A 68 -2.49 4.98 11.42
C THR A 68 -1.06 4.51 11.22
N ILE A 69 -0.56 4.63 10.00
CA ILE A 69 0.78 4.19 9.60
C ILE A 69 1.54 5.39 9.04
N LYS A 70 2.71 5.69 9.61
CA LYS A 70 3.62 6.73 9.12
C LYS A 70 5.03 6.17 8.96
N VAL A 71 5.55 6.23 7.74
CA VAL A 71 6.86 5.67 7.40
C VAL A 71 7.75 6.72 6.74
N SER A 72 8.93 6.96 7.29
CA SER A 72 9.91 7.91 6.73
C SER A 72 11.22 7.26 6.28
N GLY A 73 11.33 5.94 6.42
CA GLY A 73 12.52 5.21 6.02
C GLY A 73 12.68 5.21 4.50
N ARG A 74 13.94 5.30 4.03
CA ARG A 74 14.27 5.06 2.62
C ARG A 74 13.83 3.64 2.23
N GLN A 75 13.23 3.49 1.05
CA GLN A 75 12.70 2.24 0.52
C GLN A 75 11.70 1.53 1.44
N ALA A 76 10.97 2.30 2.26
CA ALA A 76 10.03 1.75 3.23
C ALA A 76 8.60 2.23 2.93
N GLN A 77 7.78 1.31 2.42
CA GLN A 77 6.36 1.54 2.20
C GLN A 77 5.57 1.50 3.52
N GLY A 78 4.43 2.19 3.55
CA GLY A 78 3.47 2.03 4.64
C GLY A 78 2.87 0.63 4.67
N ILE A 79 2.49 0.11 3.50
CA ILE A 79 2.00 -1.26 3.33
C ILE A 79 2.71 -1.91 2.13
N LEU A 80 3.26 -3.10 2.33
CA LEU A 80 3.85 -3.94 1.29
C LEU A 80 3.22 -5.35 1.32
N LEU A 81 2.54 -5.74 0.25
CA LEU A 81 1.87 -7.03 0.10
C LEU A 81 2.54 -7.87 -1.01
N GLU A 82 3.15 -8.99 -0.63
CA GLU A 82 3.94 -9.84 -1.54
C GLU A 82 3.54 -11.32 -1.45
N ASN A 83 2.34 -11.62 -0.95
CA ASN A 83 1.87 -12.98 -0.74
C ASN A 83 0.56 -13.24 -1.49
N PRO A 84 0.56 -14.14 -2.51
CA PRO A 84 -0.62 -14.38 -3.34
C PRO A 84 -1.79 -15.00 -2.58
N ALA A 85 -1.54 -15.65 -1.44
CA ALA A 85 -2.57 -16.26 -0.61
C ALA A 85 -3.08 -15.34 0.50
N ALA A 86 -2.57 -14.11 0.61
CA ALA A 86 -2.96 -13.17 1.66
C ALA A 86 -3.99 -12.14 1.19
N GLU A 87 -4.89 -11.77 2.09
CA GLU A 87 -5.75 -10.60 1.97
C GLU A 87 -5.49 -9.66 3.15
N LEU A 88 -5.39 -8.35 2.91
CA LEU A 88 -5.35 -7.32 3.94
C LEU A 88 -6.58 -6.42 3.82
N GLN A 89 -7.40 -6.37 4.87
CA GLN A 89 -8.51 -5.43 5.00
C GLN A 89 -8.06 -4.24 5.85
N PHE A 90 -7.94 -3.06 5.24
CA PHE A 90 -7.51 -1.83 5.88
C PHE A 90 -8.69 -0.84 5.91
N ARG A 91 -9.24 -0.56 7.10
CA ARG A 91 -10.48 0.21 7.23
C ARG A 91 -10.36 1.39 8.18
N ASN A 92 -10.96 2.53 7.85
CA ASN A 92 -11.01 3.71 8.75
C ASN A 92 -9.61 4.13 9.22
N GLY A 93 -8.60 4.05 8.34
CA GLY A 93 -7.20 4.22 8.69
C GLY A 93 -6.47 5.18 7.76
N SER A 94 -5.26 5.54 8.13
CA SER A 94 -4.39 6.38 7.30
C SER A 94 -3.04 5.73 7.09
N VAL A 95 -2.49 5.82 5.87
CA VAL A 95 -1.15 5.38 5.52
C VAL A 95 -0.41 6.52 4.85
N THR A 96 0.73 6.89 5.40
CA THR A 96 1.57 7.96 4.86
C THR A 96 3.03 7.52 4.78
N SER A 97 3.69 7.76 3.65
CA SER A 97 5.15 7.60 3.54
C SER A 97 5.83 8.86 3.01
N SER A 98 7.10 9.06 3.39
CA SER A 98 7.90 10.21 2.96
C SER A 98 9.33 9.87 2.50
N GLY A 99 9.76 8.60 2.63
CA GLY A 99 11.07 8.19 2.13
C GLY A 99 11.02 7.85 0.64
N GLN A 100 12.14 7.99 -0.07
CA GLN A 100 12.30 7.55 -1.46
C GLN A 100 11.95 6.06 -1.62
N LEU A 101 11.04 5.71 -2.55
CA LEU A 101 10.48 4.38 -2.74
C LEU A 101 11.02 3.64 -3.98
N SER A 102 12.27 3.88 -4.35
CA SER A 102 12.93 3.17 -5.44
C SER A 102 13.00 1.65 -5.21
N ASP A 103 12.62 0.84 -6.20
CA ASP A 103 12.81 -0.62 -6.16
C ASP A 103 14.26 -0.99 -6.56
N ASP A 104 14.83 -2.05 -5.97
CA ASP A 104 16.23 -2.43 -6.21
C ASP A 104 16.45 -3.14 -7.55
N GLY A 105 15.40 -3.71 -8.14
CA GLY A 105 15.53 -4.56 -9.32
C GLY A 105 15.56 -3.79 -10.63
N ILE A 106 14.48 -3.07 -10.91
CA ILE A 106 14.27 -2.25 -12.09
C ILE A 106 14.21 -0.81 -11.60
N ARG A 107 14.72 0.18 -12.35
CA ARG A 107 14.58 1.62 -12.04
C ARG A 107 13.10 2.04 -12.09
N ARG A 108 12.29 1.52 -11.17
CA ARG A 108 10.87 1.76 -10.96
C ARG A 108 10.72 2.28 -9.54
N PHE A 109 9.81 3.20 -9.35
CA PHE A 109 9.36 3.63 -8.04
C PHE A 109 8.13 2.82 -7.65
N LEU A 110 8.04 2.51 -6.36
CA LEU A 110 6.89 1.86 -5.75
C LEU A 110 5.98 2.90 -5.09
N GLY A 111 4.81 2.47 -4.61
CA GLY A 111 3.87 3.34 -3.91
C GLY A 111 3.96 3.24 -2.39
N THR A 112 3.47 4.27 -1.69
CA THR A 112 3.23 4.24 -0.22
C THR A 112 2.51 2.98 0.21
N VAL A 113 1.52 2.56 -0.58
CA VAL A 113 0.91 1.25 -0.52
C VAL A 113 1.28 0.50 -1.79
N THR A 114 1.90 -0.66 -1.63
CA THR A 114 2.37 -1.49 -2.74
C THR A 114 1.80 -2.90 -2.62
N VAL A 115 1.18 -3.38 -3.70
CA VAL A 115 0.66 -4.73 -3.82
C VAL A 115 1.34 -5.41 -5.01
N LYS A 116 2.27 -6.32 -4.72
CA LYS A 116 2.95 -7.17 -5.72
C LYS A 116 2.28 -8.54 -5.88
N ALA A 117 1.66 -9.04 -4.81
CA ALA A 117 0.82 -10.25 -4.82
C ALA A 117 -0.14 -10.25 -3.63
N GLY A 118 -1.30 -10.88 -3.81
CA GLY A 118 -2.38 -10.93 -2.81
C GLY A 118 -3.43 -9.86 -3.05
N LYS A 119 -4.32 -9.68 -2.08
CA LYS A 119 -5.45 -8.76 -2.18
C LYS A 119 -5.46 -7.69 -1.09
N LEU A 120 -5.53 -6.44 -1.49
CA LEU A 120 -5.81 -5.31 -0.60
C LEU A 120 -7.29 -4.93 -0.68
N VAL A 121 -7.94 -4.73 0.46
CA VAL A 121 -9.28 -4.13 0.56
C VAL A 121 -9.17 -2.89 1.45
N ALA A 122 -9.18 -1.70 0.86
CA ALA A 122 -9.15 -0.45 1.58
C ALA A 122 -10.54 0.21 1.58
N ASP A 123 -11.01 0.61 2.76
CA ASP A 123 -12.33 1.20 2.95
C ASP A 123 -12.24 2.38 3.92
N HIS A 124 -12.80 3.54 3.56
CA HIS A 124 -12.70 4.76 4.37
C HIS A 124 -11.25 5.08 4.79
N ALA A 125 -10.32 5.02 3.82
CA ALA A 125 -8.89 5.16 4.07
C ALA A 125 -8.30 6.42 3.43
N THR A 126 -7.23 6.94 4.04
CA THR A 126 -6.38 7.98 3.44
C THR A 126 -5.01 7.40 3.13
N LEU A 127 -4.62 7.41 1.85
CA LEU A 127 -3.34 6.92 1.36
C LEU A 127 -2.56 8.11 0.81
N ALA A 128 -1.42 8.44 1.40
CA ALA A 128 -0.67 9.64 1.03
C ALA A 128 0.83 9.37 0.86
N ASN A 129 1.36 9.69 -0.31
CA ASN A 129 2.80 9.88 -0.48
C ASN A 129 3.12 11.36 -0.31
N VAL A 130 3.94 11.66 0.71
CA VAL A 130 4.38 13.03 1.04
C VAL A 130 5.91 13.15 0.93
N GLY A 131 6.54 12.24 0.18
CA GLY A 131 7.95 12.33 -0.16
C GLY A 131 8.22 13.53 -1.06
N ASP A 132 9.44 14.04 -1.02
CA ASP A 132 9.88 15.12 -1.90
C ASP A 132 9.89 14.63 -3.35
N THR A 133 9.21 15.34 -4.25
CA THR A 133 9.06 14.97 -5.67
C THR A 133 10.36 14.99 -6.46
N TRP A 134 11.44 15.51 -5.89
CA TRP A 134 12.78 15.42 -6.48
C TRP A 134 13.43 14.06 -6.26
N ASP A 135 13.08 13.38 -5.17
CA ASP A 135 13.70 12.11 -4.77
C ASP A 135 12.79 10.90 -5.03
N ASP A 136 11.47 11.12 -5.12
CA ASP A 136 10.44 10.08 -5.27
C ASP A 136 9.40 10.48 -6.33
N ASP A 137 8.81 9.48 -7.00
CA ASP A 137 7.72 9.70 -7.96
C ASP A 137 6.41 10.13 -7.28
N GLY A 138 6.31 10.03 -5.95
CA GLY A 138 5.12 10.45 -5.21
C GLY A 138 3.93 9.51 -5.38
N ILE A 139 4.16 8.23 -5.70
CA ILE A 139 3.10 7.25 -5.95
C ILE A 139 2.39 6.89 -4.63
N ALA A 140 1.08 7.05 -4.57
CA ALA A 140 0.28 6.71 -3.38
C ALA A 140 -0.04 5.21 -3.33
N LEU A 141 -0.45 4.65 -4.46
CA LEU A 141 -0.82 3.25 -4.62
C LEU A 141 -0.19 2.66 -5.88
N TYR A 142 0.55 1.58 -5.71
CA TYR A 142 1.13 0.80 -6.80
C TYR A 142 0.66 -0.65 -6.72
N VAL A 143 0.04 -1.15 -7.79
CA VAL A 143 -0.48 -2.53 -7.86
C VAL A 143 0.04 -3.18 -9.14
N ALA A 144 0.87 -4.21 -8.99
CA ALA A 144 1.52 -4.83 -10.13
C ALA A 144 1.72 -6.33 -9.96
N GLY A 145 1.34 -7.13 -10.95
CA GLY A 145 1.48 -8.58 -10.97
C GLY A 145 0.14 -9.31 -11.18
N GLU A 146 0.19 -10.50 -11.76
CA GLU A 146 -1.00 -11.28 -12.13
C GLU A 146 -1.88 -11.64 -10.92
N GLN A 147 -1.25 -11.82 -9.77
CA GLN A 147 -1.90 -12.17 -8.51
C GLN A 147 -2.11 -10.95 -7.60
N ALA A 148 -1.84 -9.74 -8.10
CA ALA A 148 -2.02 -8.49 -7.35
C ALA A 148 -3.43 -7.94 -7.56
N GLN A 149 -4.15 -7.74 -6.46
CA GLN A 149 -5.52 -7.24 -6.47
C GLN A 149 -5.71 -6.11 -5.46
N ALA A 150 -6.51 -5.11 -5.82
CA ALA A 150 -6.92 -4.06 -4.89
C ALA A 150 -8.39 -3.67 -5.08
N SER A 151 -9.11 -3.52 -3.97
CA SER A 151 -10.45 -2.93 -3.93
C SER A 151 -10.41 -1.74 -3.00
N ILE A 152 -10.66 -0.55 -3.53
CA ILE A 152 -10.61 0.72 -2.81
C ILE A 152 -12.00 1.33 -2.80
N ALA A 153 -12.54 1.63 -1.63
CA ALA A 153 -13.86 2.22 -1.46
C ALA A 153 -13.81 3.41 -0.51
N ASP A 154 -14.56 4.46 -0.81
CA ASP A 154 -14.78 5.62 0.09
C ASP A 154 -13.46 6.23 0.60
N SER A 155 -12.40 6.22 -0.23
CA SER A 155 -11.03 6.53 0.18
C SER A 155 -10.43 7.69 -0.64
N THR A 156 -9.38 8.28 -0.11
CA THR A 156 -8.63 9.36 -0.79
C THR A 156 -7.18 8.95 -1.01
N LEU A 157 -6.69 9.10 -2.24
CA LEU A 157 -5.32 8.79 -2.65
C LEU A 157 -4.61 10.08 -3.07
N GLN A 158 -3.49 10.39 -2.43
CA GLN A 158 -2.76 11.66 -2.56
C GLN A 158 -1.27 11.40 -2.79
N GLY A 159 -0.67 12.16 -3.68
CA GLY A 159 0.74 12.07 -4.06
C GLY A 159 0.91 12.33 -5.55
N ALA A 160 1.98 13.03 -5.92
CA ALA A 160 2.24 13.46 -7.30
C ALA A 160 2.26 12.32 -8.34
N GLY A 161 2.58 11.09 -7.93
CA GLY A 161 2.57 9.90 -8.81
C GLY A 161 1.24 9.16 -8.84
N GLY A 162 0.28 9.57 -8.01
CA GLY A 162 -1.10 9.10 -8.05
C GLY A 162 -1.22 7.60 -7.83
N VAL A 163 -1.91 6.93 -8.76
CA VAL A 163 -2.15 5.48 -8.75
C VAL A 163 -1.54 4.85 -9.99
N GLN A 164 -0.73 3.82 -9.81
CA GLN A 164 -0.08 3.08 -10.89
C GLN A 164 -0.46 1.59 -10.86
N ILE A 165 -0.89 1.06 -12.00
CA ILE A 165 -1.42 -0.30 -12.12
C ILE A 165 -0.84 -0.96 -13.38
N GLU A 166 -0.19 -2.11 -13.25
CA GLU A 166 0.47 -2.75 -14.38
C GLU A 166 0.59 -4.28 -14.22
N ARG A 167 1.17 -4.96 -15.22
CA ARG A 167 1.58 -6.36 -15.14
C ARG A 167 0.47 -7.34 -14.75
N GLY A 168 -0.74 -7.15 -15.28
CA GLY A 168 -1.88 -8.06 -15.07
C GLY A 168 -2.67 -7.84 -13.78
N ALA A 169 -2.42 -6.75 -13.06
CA ALA A 169 -3.12 -6.42 -11.84
C ALA A 169 -4.62 -6.14 -12.06
N ASN A 170 -5.41 -6.43 -11.03
CA ASN A 170 -6.86 -6.19 -11.02
C ASN A 170 -7.24 -5.19 -9.91
N VAL A 171 -7.82 -4.06 -10.29
CA VAL A 171 -8.16 -2.99 -9.34
C VAL A 171 -9.59 -2.50 -9.52
N THR A 172 -10.29 -2.34 -8.42
CA THR A 172 -11.59 -1.65 -8.37
C THR A 172 -11.49 -0.45 -7.44
N VAL A 173 -11.96 0.72 -7.89
CA VAL A 173 -12.00 1.95 -7.09
C VAL A 173 -13.43 2.51 -7.11
N GLN A 174 -14.01 2.76 -5.95
CA GLN A 174 -15.40 3.18 -5.80
C GLN A 174 -15.53 4.36 -4.85
N ARG A 175 -16.36 5.36 -5.21
CA ARG A 175 -16.68 6.53 -4.35
C ARG A 175 -15.46 7.19 -3.72
N SER A 176 -14.36 7.23 -4.48
CA SER A 176 -13.05 7.65 -3.98
C SER A 176 -12.56 8.88 -4.73
N ALA A 177 -11.41 9.41 -4.34
CA ALA A 177 -10.74 10.47 -5.06
C ALA A 177 -9.24 10.17 -5.21
N ILE A 178 -8.76 10.22 -6.45
CA ILE A 178 -7.33 10.35 -6.76
C ILE A 178 -7.09 11.85 -6.96
N VAL A 179 -6.40 12.46 -6.00
CA VAL A 179 -6.50 13.90 -5.75
C VAL A 179 -5.61 14.74 -6.67
N ASP A 180 -4.42 14.27 -7.01
CA ASP A 180 -3.37 15.13 -7.58
C ASP A 180 -2.43 14.44 -8.58
N GLY A 181 -2.16 13.14 -8.45
CA GLY A 181 -1.20 12.47 -9.32
C GLY A 181 -1.76 11.73 -10.54
N GLY A 182 -3.08 11.58 -10.66
CA GLY A 182 -3.70 10.84 -11.76
C GLY A 182 -3.68 9.31 -11.63
N LEU A 183 -4.26 8.63 -12.63
CA LEU A 183 -4.35 7.17 -12.73
C LEU A 183 -3.63 6.68 -13.98
N HIS A 184 -2.65 5.79 -13.79
CA HIS A 184 -1.80 5.28 -14.86
C HIS A 184 -1.87 3.76 -14.93
N ILE A 185 -2.30 3.24 -16.08
CA ILE A 185 -2.51 1.81 -16.31
C ILE A 185 -1.57 1.34 -17.42
N GLY A 186 -0.75 0.33 -17.13
CA GLY A 186 0.29 -0.17 -18.02
C GLY A 186 1.52 0.73 -18.06
N ALA A 187 2.58 0.24 -18.72
CA ALA A 187 3.82 0.98 -18.95
C ALA A 187 4.05 1.11 -20.46
N LEU A 188 4.48 2.28 -20.92
CA LEU A 188 4.68 2.56 -22.35
C LEU A 188 5.94 1.90 -22.96
N GLN A 189 6.85 1.37 -22.14
CA GLN A 189 8.10 0.74 -22.59
C GLN A 189 8.76 -0.04 -21.45
N SER A 190 8.36 -1.31 -21.29
CA SER A 190 9.21 -2.29 -20.62
C SER A 190 10.05 -2.95 -21.71
N LEU A 191 11.38 -2.83 -21.67
CA LEU A 191 12.28 -3.58 -22.57
C LEU A 191 12.25 -5.09 -22.29
N GLN A 192 11.47 -5.54 -21.30
CA GLN A 192 11.24 -6.94 -21.00
C GLN A 192 9.99 -7.41 -21.75
N PRO A 193 10.05 -8.57 -22.44
CA PRO A 193 8.87 -9.22 -22.96
C PRO A 193 7.91 -9.50 -21.80
N GLU A 194 6.76 -8.83 -21.78
CA GLU A 194 5.71 -9.11 -20.81
C GLU A 194 4.68 -10.02 -21.47
N ASP A 195 4.91 -11.34 -21.40
CA ASP A 195 3.88 -12.35 -21.67
C ASP A 195 2.90 -12.41 -20.47
N LEU A 196 2.39 -11.24 -20.09
CA LEU A 196 1.56 -11.04 -18.91
C LEU A 196 0.13 -10.70 -19.34
N PRO A 197 -0.88 -11.17 -18.59
CA PRO A 197 -2.28 -10.85 -18.85
C PRO A 197 -2.53 -9.34 -18.77
N PRO A 198 -3.60 -8.84 -19.42
CA PRO A 198 -3.94 -7.43 -19.37
C PRO A 198 -4.37 -7.02 -17.96
N SER A 199 -3.93 -5.83 -17.53
CA SER A 199 -4.43 -5.21 -16.30
C SER A 199 -5.89 -4.80 -16.45
N ARG A 200 -6.69 -4.95 -15.40
CA ARG A 200 -8.12 -4.60 -15.42
C ARG A 200 -8.43 -3.62 -14.31
N VAL A 201 -9.01 -2.47 -14.68
CA VAL A 201 -9.35 -1.41 -13.72
C VAL A 201 -10.80 -1.01 -13.89
N VAL A 202 -11.53 -0.95 -12.78
CA VAL A 202 -12.92 -0.50 -12.74
C VAL A 202 -13.03 0.69 -11.80
N LEU A 203 -13.46 1.83 -12.34
CA LEU A 203 -13.78 3.03 -11.56
C LEU A 203 -15.30 3.19 -11.47
N ARG A 204 -15.80 3.51 -10.28
CA ARG A 204 -17.21 3.85 -10.07
C ARG A 204 -17.31 5.07 -9.17
N ASP A 205 -17.99 6.12 -9.65
CA ASP A 205 -18.24 7.34 -8.87
C ASP A 205 -16.96 7.91 -8.22
N THR A 206 -15.83 7.82 -8.93
CA THR A 206 -14.50 8.20 -8.42
C THR A 206 -13.94 9.33 -9.27
N ASN A 207 -13.47 10.38 -8.61
CA ASN A 207 -12.84 11.52 -9.29
C ASN A 207 -11.34 11.26 -9.44
N VAL A 208 -10.80 11.57 -10.61
CA VAL A 208 -9.36 11.48 -10.89
C VAL A 208 -8.87 12.82 -11.38
N THR A 209 -7.87 13.36 -10.69
CA THR A 209 -7.24 14.64 -11.03
C THR A 209 -5.74 14.44 -11.14
N ALA A 210 -5.15 15.07 -12.17
CA ALA A 210 -3.72 15.35 -12.22
C ALA A 210 -3.52 16.86 -12.14
N VAL A 211 -2.86 17.35 -11.10
CA VAL A 211 -2.55 18.77 -10.97
C VAL A 211 -1.31 19.12 -11.78
N PRO A 212 -1.16 20.35 -12.31
CA PRO A 212 0.03 20.71 -13.09
C PRO A 212 1.36 20.46 -12.36
N ALA A 213 1.36 20.61 -11.03
CA ALA A 213 2.54 20.38 -10.19
C ALA A 213 2.96 18.90 -10.11
N SER A 214 2.09 17.95 -10.48
CA SER A 214 2.46 16.53 -10.52
C SER A 214 3.32 16.16 -11.73
N GLY A 215 3.34 17.01 -12.76
CA GLY A 215 4.06 16.74 -14.01
C GLY A 215 3.45 15.60 -14.84
N ALA A 216 2.31 15.03 -14.42
CA ALA A 216 1.66 13.95 -15.15
C ALA A 216 1.13 14.47 -16.51
N PRO A 217 1.38 13.75 -17.62
CA PRO A 217 0.97 14.19 -18.95
C PRO A 217 -0.55 14.11 -19.17
N ALA A 218 -1.25 13.31 -18.37
CA ALA A 218 -2.69 13.13 -18.41
C ALA A 218 -3.22 12.76 -17.01
N ALA A 219 -4.48 13.11 -16.72
CA ALA A 219 -5.16 12.70 -15.49
C ALA A 219 -5.43 11.19 -15.46
N VAL A 220 -5.71 10.59 -16.60
CA VAL A 220 -5.83 9.14 -16.77
C VAL A 220 -5.04 8.74 -18.01
N SER A 221 -4.14 7.76 -17.89
CA SER A 221 -3.42 7.19 -19.03
C SER A 221 -3.53 5.68 -19.06
N VAL A 222 -3.75 5.13 -20.26
CA VAL A 222 -3.71 3.69 -20.51
C VAL A 222 -2.62 3.46 -21.56
N GLY A 223 -1.48 2.92 -21.11
CA GLY A 223 -0.40 2.49 -21.98
C GLY A 223 -0.73 1.14 -22.60
N GLY A 224 -0.58 1.03 -23.92
CA GLY A 224 -0.60 -0.25 -24.62
C GLY A 224 0.74 -0.98 -24.49
N GLN A 225 0.69 -2.31 -24.60
CA GLN A 225 1.87 -3.13 -24.87
C GLN A 225 2.30 -2.97 -26.34
#